data_AF-A0A7L1A8K9-F1
#
_entry.id   AF-A0A7L1A8K9-F1
#
_cell.length_a   1.000
_cell.length_b   1.000
_cell.length_c   1.000
_cell.angle_alpha   90.00
_cell.angle_beta   90.00
_cell.angle_gamma   90.00
#
_symmetry.space_group_name_H-M   'P 1'
#
loop_
_entity.id
_entity.type
_entity.pdbx_description
1 polymer ?
#
loop_
_entity_poly.entity_id
_entity_poly.type
_entity_poly.pdbx_seq_one_letter_code
_entity_poly.pdbx_strand_id
1 'polypeptide(L)' 'NLNRIIRLQAGLEVLTNQTATALDLLADQVTQMITVSLQHQIVLDYLLAEEGEVCGKL' A
#
# COMPACT_ATOMS: atom_id res chain seq x y z
N ASN A 1 -30.94 12.55 28.41
CA ASN A 1 -29.77 13.03 27.63
C ASN A 1 -28.59 12.05 27.62
N LEU A 2 -28.18 11.50 28.78
CA LEU A 2 -27.02 10.59 28.88
C LEU A 2 -27.09 9.31 28.03
N ASN A 3 -28.24 8.62 27.98
CA ASN A 3 -28.40 7.38 27.20
C ASN A 3 -28.12 7.60 25.70
N ARG A 4 -28.55 8.75 25.15
CA ARG A 4 -28.27 9.11 23.75
C ARG A 4 -26.78 9.31 23.52
N ILE A 5 -26.07 9.95 24.46
CA ILE A 5 -24.63 10.17 24.37
C ILE A 5 -23.87 8.84 24.38
N ILE A 6 -24.21 7.92 25.29
CA ILE A 6 -23.58 6.60 25.39
C ILE A 6 -23.74 5.81 24.07
N ARG A 7 -24.94 5.83 23.48
CA ARG A 7 -25.20 5.14 22.20
C ARG A 7 -24.40 5.75 21.04
N LEU A 8 -24.26 7.07 21.01
CA LEU A 8 -23.45 7.76 20.00
C LEU A 8 -21.96 7.46 20.17
N GLN A 9 -21.46 7.41 21.40
CA GLN A 9 -20.07 7.04 21.69
C GLN A 9 -19.75 5.61 21.27
N ALA A 10 -20.63 4.65 21.59
CA ALA A 10 -20.45 3.26 21.15
C ALA A 10 -20.45 3.13 19.61
N GLY A 11 -21.35 3.86 18.94
CA GLY A 11 -21.37 3.89 17.47
C GLY A 11 -20.10 4.51 16.87
N LEU A 12 -19.59 5.58 17.48
CA LEU A 12 -18.36 6.23 17.05
C LEU A 12 -17.16 5.31 17.25
N GLU A 13 -17.08 4.60 18.38
CA GLU A 13 -16.01 3.66 18.67
C GLU A 13 -15.95 2.54 17.62
N VAL A 14 -17.09 1.92 17.29
CA VAL A 14 -17.17 0.90 16.24
C VAL A 14 -16.74 1.47 14.89
N LEU A 15 -17.24 2.65 14.51
CA LEU A 15 -16.89 3.28 13.23
C LEU A 15 -15.39 3.58 13.16
N THR A 16 -14.81 4.13 14.21
CA THR A 16 -13.38 4.46 14.25
C THR A 16 -12.50 3.22 14.20
N ASN A 17 -12.87 2.13 14.89
CA ASN A 17 -12.14 0.87 14.86
C ASN A 17 -12.17 0.21 13.46
N GLN A 18 -13.35 0.19 12.83
CA GLN A 18 -13.50 -0.32 11.47
C GLN A 18 -12.72 0.52 10.46
N THR A 19 -12.75 1.84 10.61
CA THR A 19 -12.00 2.76 9.76
C THR A 19 -10.49 2.56 9.92
N ALA A 20 -9.98 2.42 11.15
CA ALA A 20 -8.58 2.14 11.41
C ALA A 20 -8.13 0.83 10.74
N THR A 21 -8.91 -0.24 10.91
CA THR A 21 -8.62 -1.54 10.29
C THR A 21 -8.57 -1.45 8.76
N ALA A 22 -9.51 -0.71 8.15
CA ALA A 22 -9.52 -0.52 6.71
C ALA A 22 -8.31 0.29 6.21
N LEU A 23 -7.89 1.30 6.98
CA LEU A 23 -6.70 2.09 6.68
C LEU A 23 -5.42 1.26 6.80
N ASP A 24 -5.30 0.39 7.79
CA ASP A 24 -4.16 -0.52 7.95
C ASP A 24 -4.03 -1.47 6.75
N LEU A 25 -5.15 -2.08 6.33
CA LEU A 25 -5.17 -2.93 5.13
C LEU A 25 -4.79 -2.17 3.85
N LEU A 26 -5.24 -0.92 3.71
CA LEU A 26 -4.85 -0.07 2.59
C LEU A 26 -3.36 0.26 2.63
N ALA A 27 -2.81 0.56 3.81
CA ALA A 27 -1.38 0.85 3.97
C ALA A 27 -0.51 -0.37 3.62
N ASP A 28 -0.93 -1.57 4.02
CA ASP A 28 -0.27 -2.82 3.66
C ASP A 28 -0.31 -3.06 2.15
N GLN A 29 -1.46 -2.81 1.52
CA GLN A 29 -1.61 -2.98 0.07
C GLN A 29 -0.75 -1.99 -0.73
N VAL A 30 -0.72 -0.72 -0.30
CA VAL A 30 0.12 0.31 -0.92
C VAL A 30 1.59 -0.03 -0.77
N THR A 31 2.01 -0.48 0.42
CA THR A 31 3.39 -0.92 0.67
C THR A 31 3.78 -2.06 -0.28
N GLN A 32 2.95 -3.09 -0.38
CA GLN A 32 3.19 -4.22 -1.28
C GLN A 32 3.28 -3.77 -2.75
N MET A 33 2.37 -2.90 -3.20
CA MET A 33 2.38 -2.38 -4.56
C MET A 33 3.68 -1.62 -4.87
N ILE A 34 4.11 -0.74 -3.96
CA ILE A 34 5.36 0.01 -4.10
C ILE A 34 6.55 -0.94 -4.15
N THR A 35 6.63 -1.92 -3.24
CA THR A 35 7.71 -2.91 -3.22
C THR A 35 7.81 -3.68 -4.53
N VAL A 36 6.68 -4.19 -5.03
CA VAL A 36 6.64 -4.93 -6.32
C VAL A 36 7.04 -4.02 -7.48
N SER A 37 6.56 -2.78 -7.50
CA SER A 37 6.93 -1.81 -8.54
C SER A 37 8.44 -1.52 -8.54
N LEU A 38 9.04 -1.34 -7.37
CA LEU A 38 10.49 -1.12 -7.24
C LEU A 38 11.29 -2.35 -7.66
N GLN A 39 10.84 -3.56 -7.30
CA GLN A 39 11.46 -4.80 -7.76
C GLN A 39 11.45 -4.89 -9.30
N HIS A 40 10.32 -4.59 -9.94
CA HIS A 40 10.25 -4.58 -11.40
C HIS A 40 11.18 -3.55 -12.02
N GLN A 41 11.31 -2.35 -11.44
CA GLN A 41 12.26 -1.34 -11.92
C GLN A 41 13.69 -1.86 -11.87
N ILE A 42 14.11 -2.46 -10.75
CA ILE A 42 15.46 -3.02 -10.60
C ILE A 42 15.73 -4.10 -11.65
N VAL A 43 14.79 -5.02 -11.84
CA VAL A 43 14.92 -6.10 -12.85
C VAL A 43 15.00 -5.53 -14.26
N LEU A 44 14.15 -4.54 -14.57
CA LEU A 44 14.15 -3.89 -15.87
C LEU A 44 15.46 -3.15 -16.13
N ASP A 45 15.97 -2.40 -15.15
CA ASP A 45 17.25 -1.68 -15.26
C ASP A 45 18.42 -2.64 -15.49
N TYR A 46 18.43 -3.79 -14.80
CA TYR A 46 19.41 -4.85 -15.02
C TYR A 46 19.35 -5.39 -16.45
N LEU A 47 18.16 -5.77 -16.93
CA LEU A 47 17.98 -6.31 -18.28
C LEU A 47 18.35 -5.28 -19.36
N LEU A 48 18.00 -4.01 -19.16
CA LEU A 48 18.36 -2.94 -20.09
C LEU A 48 19.87 -2.71 -20.14
N ALA A 49 20.58 -2.82 -19.02
CA ALA A 49 22.03 -2.73 -18.99
C ALA A 49 22.69 -3.91 -19.74
N GLU A 50 22.19 -5.13 -19.55
CA GLU A 50 22.66 -6.33 -20.24
C GLU A 50 22.42 -6.27 -21.75
N GLU A 51 21.19 -5.95 -22.18
CA GLU A 51 20.81 -5.85 -23.59
C GLU A 51 21.41 -4.62 -24.30
N GLY A 52 21.65 -3.53 -23.55
CA GLY A 52 22.33 -2.34 -24.04
C GLY A 52 23.80 -2.59 -24.41
N GLU A 53 24.48 -3.47 -23.67
CA GLU A 53 25.83 -3.94 -24.00
C GLU A 53 25.86 -4.84 -25.25
N VAL A 54 24.82 -5.65 -25.45
CA VAL A 54 24.68 -6.52 -26.64
C VAL A 54 24.39 -5.69 -27.90
N CYS A 55 23.57 -4.65 -27.80
CA CYS A 55 23.21 -3.78 -28.93
C CYS A 55 24.35 -2.82 -29.37
N GLY A 56 25.31 -2.53 -28.48
CA GLY A 56 26.49 -1.70 -28.79
C GLY A 56 27.69 -2.45 -29.39
N LYS A 57 27.57 -3.76 -29.63
CA LYS A 57 28.67 -4.64 -30.06
C LYS A 57 28.70 -4.96 -31.57
N LEU A 58 28.04 -4.14 -32.39
CA LEU A 58 28.07 -4.22 -33.86
C LEU A 58 29.04 -3.21 -34.47
#